data_AF-A7S582-F1
#
_entry.id   AF-A7S582-F1
#
_cell.length_a   1.000
_cell.length_b   1.000
_cell.length_c   1.000
_cell.angle_alpha   90.00
_cell.angle_beta   90.00
_cell.angle_gamma   90.00
#
_symmetry.space_group_name_H-M   'P 1'
#
loop_
_entity.id
_entity.type
_entity.pdbx_description
1 polymer ?
#
loop_
_entity_poly.entity_id
_entity_poly.type
_entity_poly.pdbx_seq_one_letter_code
_entity_poly.pdbx_strand_id
1 'polypeptide(L)'
;MELPHWLMYGSIYGAMRYDAPLPWDNDVDMGMRREDFDSIDFMEFSAKFKAAGIEFRNGLAQAGKFHFTKIGGKLEVDLFLFRDYGGVLWRTGIEPWLLYVHYRRHHTFPTWLVKLPLPKTKFGSFEIGLPRGEFEILKHLYPDDWWKVVKPQACHDT
;
A
#
# COMPACT_ATOMS: atom_id res chain seq x y z
N MET A 1 -2.06 -15.65 12.94
CA MET A 1 -1.25 -14.44 13.11
C MET A 1 -1.94 -13.34 12.33
N GLU A 2 -2.38 -12.29 13.01
CA GLU A 2 -2.92 -11.10 12.36
C GLU A 2 -1.80 -10.09 12.22
N LEU A 3 -1.56 -9.63 11.00
CA LEU A 3 -0.52 -8.66 10.71
C LEU A 3 -1.18 -7.32 10.42
N PRO A 4 -0.94 -6.26 11.21
CA PRO A 4 -1.51 -4.95 10.93
C PRO A 4 -1.09 -4.43 9.56
N HIS A 5 -2.07 -4.18 8.71
CA HIS A 5 -1.88 -3.63 7.38
C HIS A 5 -3.05 -2.70 7.02
N TRP A 6 -2.84 -1.85 6.03
CA TRP A 6 -3.82 -0.86 5.59
C TRP A 6 -3.75 -0.63 4.08
N LEU A 7 -4.82 -0.09 3.49
CA LEU A 7 -4.80 0.35 2.09
C LEU A 7 -3.86 1.53 1.90
N MET A 8 -3.17 1.56 0.76
CA MET A 8 -2.25 2.62 0.36
C MET A 8 -2.59 3.17 -1.03
N TYR A 9 -1.99 4.31 -1.37
CA TYR A 9 -1.94 4.84 -2.74
C TYR A 9 -3.28 4.80 -3.51
N GLY A 10 -3.31 4.20 -4.71
CA GLY A 10 -4.48 4.14 -5.59
C GLY A 10 -5.68 3.44 -4.92
N SER A 11 -5.40 2.41 -4.13
CA SER A 11 -6.42 1.62 -3.45
C SER A 11 -7.21 2.40 -2.40
N ILE A 12 -6.63 3.44 -1.79
CA ILE A 12 -7.38 4.35 -0.90
C ILE A 12 -8.45 5.10 -1.71
N TYR A 13 -8.12 5.59 -2.91
CA TYR A 13 -9.14 6.23 -3.76
C TYR A 13 -10.26 5.28 -4.12
N GLY A 14 -9.91 4.02 -4.47
CA GLY A 14 -10.90 2.99 -4.75
C GLY A 14 -11.86 2.82 -3.58
N ALA A 15 -11.33 2.54 -2.38
CA ALA A 15 -12.13 2.35 -1.18
C ALA A 15 -13.04 3.54 -0.89
N MET A 16 -12.49 4.76 -0.95
CA MET A 16 -13.22 5.98 -0.56
C MET A 16 -14.25 6.44 -1.60
N ARG A 17 -14.10 6.06 -2.87
CA ARG A 17 -14.98 6.51 -3.96
C ARG A 17 -15.96 5.45 -4.42
N TYR A 18 -15.63 4.17 -4.28
CA TYR A 18 -16.38 3.06 -4.87
C TYR A 18 -16.61 1.88 -3.91
N ASP A 19 -16.11 1.94 -2.67
CA ASP A 19 -16.06 0.79 -1.76
C ASP A 19 -15.43 -0.46 -2.42
N ALA A 20 -14.50 -0.26 -3.36
CA ALA A 20 -13.91 -1.29 -4.24
C ALA A 20 -12.63 -0.76 -4.93
N PRO A 21 -11.80 -1.59 -5.57
CA PRO A 21 -10.70 -1.10 -6.41
C PRO A 21 -11.17 -0.08 -7.46
N LEU A 22 -10.27 0.81 -7.90
CA LEU A 22 -10.59 1.68 -9.03
C LEU A 22 -10.91 0.82 -10.26
N PRO A 23 -11.96 1.11 -11.05
CA PRO A 23 -12.36 0.27 -12.18
C PRO A 23 -11.30 0.12 -13.28
N TRP A 24 -10.30 0.99 -13.27
CA TRP A 24 -9.22 1.05 -14.25
C TRP A 24 -7.84 0.73 -13.64
N ASP A 25 -7.77 0.36 -12.36
CA ASP A 25 -6.55 -0.19 -11.75
C ASP A 25 -6.45 -1.69 -12.02
N ASN A 26 -5.21 -2.18 -12.05
CA ASN A 26 -4.89 -3.60 -12.17
C ASN A 26 -4.16 -4.17 -10.95
N ASP A 27 -3.90 -3.35 -9.93
CA ASP A 27 -3.23 -3.73 -8.70
C ASP A 27 -3.96 -3.23 -7.44
N VAL A 28 -3.52 -3.75 -6.29
CA VAL A 28 -3.94 -3.29 -4.97
C VAL A 28 -2.71 -2.95 -4.14
N ASP A 29 -2.71 -1.75 -3.58
CA ASP A 29 -1.62 -1.22 -2.78
C ASP A 29 -1.93 -1.35 -1.29
N MET A 30 -1.00 -1.96 -0.55
CA MET A 30 -1.12 -2.17 0.89
C MET A 30 0.13 -1.69 1.63
N GLY A 31 -0.05 -1.12 2.82
CA GLY A 31 1.01 -0.67 3.71
C GLY A 31 1.10 -1.54 4.96
N MET A 32 2.32 -1.73 5.46
CA MET A 32 2.61 -2.36 6.74
C MET A 32 3.80 -1.69 7.41
N ARG A 33 3.83 -1.69 8.75
CA ARG A 33 5.01 -1.23 9.49
C ARG A 33 6.13 -2.25 9.34
N ARG A 34 7.33 -1.77 9.07
CA ARG A 34 8.51 -2.61 8.88
C ARG A 34 8.85 -3.38 10.16
N GLU A 35 8.63 -2.76 11.31
CA GLU A 35 8.83 -3.36 12.63
C GLU A 35 7.91 -4.57 12.86
N ASP A 36 6.65 -4.47 12.41
CA ASP A 36 5.71 -5.59 12.48
C ASP A 36 6.16 -6.72 11.55
N PHE A 37 6.65 -6.39 10.35
CA PHE A 37 7.18 -7.39 9.41
C PHE A 37 8.46 -8.07 9.90
N ASP A 38 9.40 -7.30 10.47
CA ASP A 38 10.66 -7.81 11.01
C ASP A 38 10.45 -8.81 12.17
N SER A 39 9.26 -8.82 12.78
CA SER A 39 8.89 -9.78 13.84
C SER A 39 8.40 -11.14 13.33
N ILE A 40 8.24 -11.31 12.01
CA ILE A 40 7.67 -12.50 11.39
C ILE A 40 8.77 -13.45 10.90
N ASP A 41 8.56 -14.75 11.06
CA ASP A 41 9.37 -15.76 10.36
C ASP A 41 9.07 -15.73 8.85
N PHE A 42 10.06 -15.32 8.07
CA PHE A 42 9.94 -15.22 6.61
C PHE A 42 9.65 -16.56 5.93
N MET A 43 10.15 -17.68 6.48
CA MET A 43 9.89 -19.02 5.94
C MET A 43 8.42 -19.41 6.15
N GLU A 44 7.88 -19.13 7.34
CA GLU A 44 6.45 -19.36 7.62
C GLU A 44 5.57 -18.44 6.75
N PHE A 45 5.94 -17.17 6.65
CA PHE A 45 5.27 -16.19 5.79
C PHE A 45 5.21 -16.69 4.34
N SER A 46 6.35 -17.06 3.78
CA SER A 46 6.46 -17.54 2.40
C SER A 46 5.66 -18.82 2.15
N ALA A 47 5.75 -19.78 3.08
CA ALA A 47 5.04 -21.05 2.98
C ALA A 47 3.51 -20.86 2.91
N LYS A 48 2.95 -19.92 3.68
CA LYS A 48 1.51 -19.64 3.67
C LYS A 48 1.02 -19.12 2.31
N PHE A 49 1.73 -18.17 1.71
CA PHE A 49 1.37 -17.65 0.39
C PHE A 49 1.52 -18.72 -0.70
N LYS A 50 2.61 -19.49 -0.66
CA LYS A 50 2.84 -20.58 -1.62
C LYS A 50 1.75 -21.65 -1.53
N ALA A 51 1.34 -22.04 -0.31
CA ALA A 51 0.26 -22.98 -0.09
C ALA A 51 -1.09 -22.49 -0.63
N ALA A 52 -1.30 -21.16 -0.69
CA ALA A 52 -2.48 -20.53 -1.28
C ALA A 52 -2.39 -20.35 -2.81
N GLY A 53 -1.31 -20.81 -3.47
CA GLY A 53 -1.08 -20.60 -4.90
C GLY A 53 -0.74 -19.16 -5.26
N ILE A 54 -0.15 -18.42 -4.31
CA ILE A 54 0.31 -17.05 -4.47
C ILE A 54 1.84 -17.06 -4.53
N GLU A 55 2.38 -16.48 -5.59
CA GLU A 55 3.80 -16.20 -5.72
C GLU A 55 4.08 -14.75 -5.34
N PHE A 56 5.30 -14.47 -4.91
CA PHE A 56 5.70 -13.10 -4.65
C PHE A 56 7.16 -12.85 -5.03
N ARG A 57 7.43 -11.63 -5.49
CA ARG A 57 8.78 -11.12 -5.74
C ARG A 57 9.20 -10.26 -4.55
N ASN A 58 10.40 -10.51 -4.03
CA ASN A 58 10.98 -9.75 -2.95
C ASN A 58 11.75 -8.53 -3.49
N GLY A 59 11.15 -7.35 -3.39
CA GLY A 59 11.76 -6.07 -3.74
C GLY A 59 12.10 -5.21 -2.53
N LEU A 60 12.20 -5.78 -1.31
CA LEU A 60 12.34 -4.99 -0.09
C LEU A 60 13.60 -4.12 -0.04
N ALA A 61 14.75 -4.65 -0.48
CA ALA A 61 16.00 -3.91 -0.47
C ALA A 61 16.00 -2.73 -1.47
N GLN A 62 15.35 -2.93 -2.63
CA GLN A 62 15.32 -1.95 -3.71
C GLN A 62 14.20 -0.93 -3.50
N ALA A 63 12.95 -1.40 -3.54
CA ALA A 63 11.74 -0.59 -3.58
C ALA A 63 10.95 -0.60 -2.26
N GLY A 64 11.40 -1.34 -1.24
CA GLY A 64 10.68 -1.45 0.03
C GLY A 64 9.32 -2.12 -0.08
N LYS A 65 9.12 -3.00 -1.07
CA LYS A 65 7.85 -3.70 -1.28
C LYS A 65 8.01 -5.17 -1.66
N PHE A 66 6.99 -5.95 -1.34
CA PHE A 66 6.73 -7.22 -2.01
C PHE A 66 5.71 -7.01 -3.12
N HIS A 67 5.82 -7.82 -4.15
CA HIS A 67 4.87 -7.86 -5.25
C HIS A 67 4.26 -9.26 -5.33
N PHE A 68 2.97 -9.39 -5.06
CA PHE A 68 2.25 -10.67 -5.01
C PHE A 68 1.39 -10.86 -6.25
N THR A 69 1.38 -12.09 -6.76
CA THR A 69 0.52 -12.49 -7.87
C THR A 69 -0.03 -13.89 -7.62
N LYS A 70 -1.26 -14.13 -8.05
CA LYS A 70 -1.79 -15.50 -8.10
C LYS A 70 -1.22 -16.20 -9.33
N ILE A 71 -0.83 -17.48 -9.22
CA ILE A 71 -0.32 -18.26 -10.35
C ILE A 71 -1.35 -18.25 -11.50
N GLY A 72 -0.93 -17.77 -12.67
CA GLY A 72 -1.80 -17.62 -13.85
C GLY A 72 -2.78 -16.43 -13.80
N GLY A 73 -2.76 -15.64 -12.74
CA GLY A 73 -3.53 -14.41 -12.59
C GLY A 73 -2.86 -13.21 -13.26
N LYS A 74 -3.64 -12.16 -13.49
CA LYS A 74 -3.18 -10.86 -14.04
C LYS A 74 -3.25 -9.71 -13.04
N LEU A 75 -3.82 -9.97 -11.86
CA LEU A 75 -3.98 -8.98 -10.80
C LEU A 75 -2.83 -9.10 -9.82
N GLU A 76 -2.40 -7.94 -9.34
CA GLU A 76 -1.19 -7.78 -8.55
C GLU A 76 -1.54 -7.14 -7.20
N VAL A 77 -0.78 -7.48 -6.16
CA VAL A 77 -0.87 -6.80 -4.86
C VAL A 77 0.53 -6.36 -4.45
N ASP A 78 0.70 -5.07 -4.19
CA ASP A 78 1.95 -4.53 -3.68
C ASP A 78 1.84 -4.30 -2.17
N LEU A 79 2.76 -4.87 -1.40
CA LEU A 79 2.88 -4.63 0.04
C LEU A 79 4.12 -3.79 0.33
N PHE A 80 3.91 -2.52 0.66
CA PHE A 80 4.95 -1.57 1.00
C PHE A 80 5.26 -1.57 2.50
N LEU A 81 6.54 -1.62 2.84
CA LEU A 81 7.00 -1.55 4.22
C LEU A 81 7.48 -0.14 4.57
N PHE A 82 6.99 0.37 5.70
CA PHE A 82 7.32 1.70 6.21
C PHE A 82 7.99 1.61 7.58
N ARG A 83 9.06 2.38 7.80
CA ARG A 83 9.79 2.43 9.07
C ARG A 83 9.55 3.77 9.77
N ASP A 84 9.40 3.73 11.09
CA ASP A 84 9.20 4.94 11.90
C ASP A 84 10.53 5.66 12.15
N TYR A 85 10.57 6.94 11.80
CA TYR A 85 11.67 7.85 12.09
C TYR A 85 11.11 9.07 12.82
N GLY A 86 10.99 8.95 14.14
CA GLY A 86 10.63 10.08 15.01
C GLY A 86 9.21 10.60 14.80
N GLY A 87 8.24 9.72 14.55
CA GLY A 87 6.83 10.09 14.38
C GLY A 87 6.41 10.26 12.93
N VAL A 88 7.32 10.09 11.97
CA VAL A 88 7.04 10.05 10.53
C VAL A 88 7.39 8.67 10.01
N LEU A 89 6.48 8.05 9.25
CA LEU A 89 6.73 6.80 8.55
C LEU A 89 7.35 7.06 7.19
N TRP A 90 8.39 6.30 6.87
CA TRP A 90 9.15 6.40 5.63
C TRP A 90 9.15 5.07 4.90
N ARG A 91 8.89 5.10 3.59
CA ARG A 91 9.02 3.89 2.77
C ARG A 91 10.46 3.37 2.81
N THR A 92 10.58 2.07 3.01
CA THR A 92 11.89 1.37 3.04
C THR A 92 12.44 1.14 1.63
N GLY A 93 13.63 0.54 1.53
CA GLY A 93 14.35 0.33 0.26
C GLY A 93 15.24 1.50 -0.11
N ILE A 94 16.12 1.33 -1.11
CA ILE A 94 17.04 2.39 -1.55
C ILE A 94 16.40 3.39 -2.53
N GLU A 95 15.46 2.95 -3.37
CA GLU A 95 14.87 3.80 -4.42
C GLU A 95 14.17 5.05 -3.87
N PRO A 96 13.36 4.98 -2.80
CA PRO A 96 12.74 6.18 -2.23
C PRO A 96 13.75 7.21 -1.72
N TRP A 97 15.00 6.80 -1.48
CA TRP A 97 16.06 7.63 -0.91
C TRP A 97 17.01 8.19 -1.98
N LEU A 98 17.09 7.55 -3.15
CA LEU A 98 17.99 7.96 -4.24
C LEU A 98 17.51 9.21 -4.97
N LEU A 99 16.20 9.48 -4.97
CA LEU A 99 15.63 10.68 -5.59
C LEU A 99 15.13 11.61 -4.50
N TYR A 100 15.77 12.78 -4.34
CA TYR A 100 15.45 13.78 -3.32
C TYR A 100 13.96 14.14 -3.26
N VAL A 101 13.28 14.17 -4.41
CA VAL A 101 11.84 14.44 -4.52
C VAL A 101 11.02 13.30 -3.87
N HIS A 102 11.39 12.04 -4.10
CA HIS A 102 10.73 10.90 -3.43
C HIS A 102 11.10 10.79 -1.95
N TYR A 103 12.30 11.22 -1.57
CA TYR A 103 12.75 11.22 -0.18
C TYR A 103 11.91 12.20 0.66
N ARG A 104 11.74 13.45 0.22
CA ARG A 104 11.08 14.49 1.05
C ARG A 104 9.62 14.76 0.75
N ARG A 105 9.14 14.48 -0.47
CA ARG A 105 7.83 14.97 -0.94
C ARG A 105 6.81 13.85 -1.14
N HIS A 106 7.26 12.61 -1.33
CA HIS A 106 6.39 11.46 -1.55
C HIS A 106 6.77 10.33 -0.58
N HIS A 107 5.93 9.30 -0.44
CA HIS A 107 6.22 8.08 0.34
C HIS A 107 6.54 8.27 1.84
N THR A 108 6.21 9.42 2.41
CA THR A 108 6.33 9.71 3.84
C THR A 108 5.01 10.25 4.36
N PHE A 109 4.66 9.93 5.60
CA PHE A 109 3.45 10.44 6.24
C PHE A 109 3.52 10.31 7.77
N PRO A 110 2.75 11.13 8.52
CA PRO A 110 2.71 11.03 9.97
C PRO A 110 2.24 9.67 10.49
N THR A 111 2.94 9.13 11.50
CA THR A 111 2.62 7.84 12.13
C THR A 111 1.22 7.74 12.71
N TRP A 112 0.63 8.86 13.15
CA TRP A 112 -0.69 8.90 13.78
C TRP A 112 -1.81 8.48 12.82
N LEU A 113 -1.62 8.66 11.51
CA LEU A 113 -2.57 8.23 10.47
C LEU A 113 -2.79 6.71 10.49
N VAL A 114 -1.78 5.94 10.92
CA VAL A 114 -1.85 4.47 10.95
C VAL A 114 -1.67 3.92 12.37
N LYS A 115 -1.96 4.74 13.39
CA LYS A 115 -1.93 4.29 14.78
C LYS A 115 -3.11 3.34 15.04
N LEU A 116 -2.79 2.12 15.47
CA LEU A 116 -3.78 1.10 15.80
C LEU A 116 -4.71 1.53 16.97
N PRO A 117 -5.95 1.05 17.01
CA PRO A 117 -6.61 0.21 15.99
C PRO A 117 -7.00 1.03 14.76
N LEU A 118 -6.76 0.51 13.55
CA LEU A 118 -7.12 1.21 12.31
C LEU A 118 -8.65 1.25 12.12
N PRO A 119 -9.22 2.36 11.59
CA PRO A 119 -10.56 2.30 11.06
C PRO A 119 -10.62 1.26 9.92
N LYS A 120 -11.78 0.62 9.77
CA LYS A 120 -12.03 -0.31 8.67
C LYS A 120 -12.95 0.33 7.65
N THR A 121 -12.77 -0.03 6.40
CA THR A 121 -13.66 0.34 5.31
C THR A 121 -13.97 -0.87 4.44
N LYS A 122 -15.03 -0.78 3.65
CA LYS A 122 -15.38 -1.79 2.67
C LYS A 122 -14.46 -1.65 1.44
N PHE A 123 -13.98 -2.79 0.96
CA PHE A 123 -13.20 -2.88 -0.27
C PHE A 123 -13.59 -4.15 -1.02
N GLY A 124 -14.54 -4.02 -1.93
CA GLY A 124 -15.25 -5.12 -2.57
C GLY A 124 -16.06 -5.92 -1.55
N SER A 125 -15.71 -7.19 -1.39
CA SER A 125 -16.36 -8.10 -0.45
C SER A 125 -15.67 -8.16 0.92
N PHE A 126 -14.64 -7.35 1.14
CA PHE A 126 -13.80 -7.40 2.34
C PHE A 126 -13.97 -6.15 3.19
N GLU A 127 -13.72 -6.29 4.49
CA GLU A 127 -13.41 -5.17 5.37
C GLU A 127 -11.90 -5.10 5.57
N ILE A 128 -11.31 -3.94 5.28
CA ILE A 128 -9.85 -3.75 5.31
C ILE A 128 -9.47 -2.49 6.08
N GLY A 129 -8.28 -2.49 6.68
CA GLY A 129 -7.76 -1.34 7.40
C GLY A 129 -7.53 -0.15 6.48
N LEU A 130 -7.90 1.04 6.97
CA LEU A 130 -7.72 2.32 6.28
C LEU A 130 -6.92 3.26 7.19
N PRO A 131 -6.04 4.12 6.63
CA PRO A 131 -5.49 5.23 7.39
C PRO A 131 -6.59 6.17 7.91
N ARG A 132 -6.36 6.77 9.07
CA ARG A 132 -7.25 7.76 9.67
C ARG A 132 -7.27 9.05 8.84
N GLY A 133 -8.36 9.80 8.96
CA GLY A 133 -8.48 11.10 8.30
C GLY A 133 -8.81 11.02 6.81
N GLU A 134 -9.43 9.92 6.37
CA GLU A 134 -9.94 9.78 4.99
C GLU A 134 -8.82 9.97 3.94
N PHE A 135 -8.85 11.08 3.20
CA PHE A 135 -7.85 11.43 2.19
C PHE A 135 -6.57 12.07 2.77
N GLU A 136 -6.46 12.24 4.09
CA GLU A 136 -5.33 12.96 4.72
C GLU A 136 -3.97 12.36 4.36
N ILE A 137 -3.83 11.04 4.41
CA ILE A 137 -2.59 10.37 4.00
C ILE A 137 -2.24 10.66 2.52
N LEU A 138 -3.25 10.78 1.66
CA LEU A 138 -3.03 11.03 0.24
C LEU A 138 -2.50 12.45 -0.01
N LYS A 139 -2.79 13.42 0.86
CA LYS A 139 -2.18 14.75 0.81
C LYS A 139 -0.67 14.72 1.06
N HIS A 140 -0.20 13.73 1.82
CA HIS A 140 1.23 13.52 2.05
C HIS A 140 1.89 12.73 0.91
N LEU A 141 1.17 11.79 0.29
CA LEU A 141 1.68 10.96 -0.79
C LEU A 141 1.66 11.67 -2.16
N TYR A 142 0.62 12.48 -2.39
CA TYR A 142 0.27 13.16 -3.64
C TYR A 142 -0.03 14.65 -3.40
N PRO A 143 0.94 15.44 -2.89
CA PRO A 143 0.68 16.80 -2.41
C PRO A 143 0.10 17.75 -3.46
N ASP A 144 0.37 17.49 -4.74
CA ASP A 144 0.05 18.39 -5.85
C ASP A 144 -1.21 17.99 -6.63
N ASP A 145 -1.78 16.81 -6.36
CA ASP A 145 -2.87 16.25 -7.16
C ASP A 145 -3.76 15.22 -6.45
N TRP A 146 -3.68 15.08 -5.12
CA TRP A 146 -4.50 14.10 -4.39
C TRP A 146 -6.01 14.22 -4.62
N TRP A 147 -6.52 15.40 -4.98
CA TRP A 147 -7.94 15.64 -5.24
C TRP A 147 -8.38 15.24 -6.66
N LYS A 148 -7.43 15.00 -7.58
CA LYS A 148 -7.74 14.75 -8.98
C LYS A 148 -8.23 13.31 -9.17
N VAL A 149 -9.16 13.15 -10.10
CA VAL A 149 -9.53 11.84 -10.65
C VAL A 149 -8.77 11.68 -11.95
N VAL A 150 -7.80 10.77 -11.97
CA VAL A 150 -7.01 10.45 -13.16
C VAL A 150 -7.51 9.12 -13.70
N LYS A 151 -8.04 9.12 -14.91
CA LYS A 151 -8.42 7.92 -15.66
C LYS A 151 -7.38 7.66 -16.76
N PRO A 152 -7.15 6.40 -17.17
CA PRO A 152 -6.34 6.11 -18.35
C PRO A 152 -6.97 6.72 -19.61
N GLN A 153 -6.14 7.08 -20.60
CA GLN A 153 -6.59 7.71 -21.85
C GLN A 153 -7.74 6.93 -22.54
N ALA A 154 -7.68 5.60 -22.48
CA ALA A 154 -8.70 4.71 -23.06
C ALA A 154 -10.08 4.77 -22.35
N CYS A 155 -10.16 5.42 -21.18
CA CYS A 155 -11.35 5.56 -20.35
C CYS A 155 -11.92 6.99 -20.35
N HIS A 156 -11.41 7.88 -21.21
CA HIS A 156 -12.05 9.18 -21.45
C HIS A 156 -13.23 8.96 -22.40
N ASP A 157 -14.41 9.42 -22.01
CA ASP A 157 -15.60 9.39 -22.84
C ASP A 157 -15.30 10.16 -24.14
N THR A 158 -15.45 9.50 -25.29
CA THR A 158 -15.48 10.15 -26.61
C THR A 158 -16.68 11.05 -26.75
#